data_AF-A0A848CHK2-F1
#
_entry.id   AF-A0A848CHK2-F1
#
_cell.length_a   1.000
_cell.length_b   1.000
_cell.length_c   1.000
_cell.angle_alpha   90.00
_cell.angle_beta   90.00
_cell.angle_gamma   90.00
#
_symmetry.space_group_name_H-M   'P 1'
#
loop_
_entity.id
_entity.type
_entity.pdbx_description
1 polymer ?
#
loop_
_entity_poly.entity_id
_entity_poly.type
_entity_poly.pdbx_seq_one_letter_code
_entity_poly.pdbx_strand_id
1 'polypeptide(L)' 'MRAQTSEDTFSRLAEKFEGKEVRVYLANGAILSGRITFKDGWVEVTEVRGGKSSLCNLNHVISISRM' A
#
# COMPACT_ATOMS: atom_id res chain seq x y z
N MET A 1 14.69 15.23 -15.09
CA MET A 1 13.22 15.08 -15.20
C MET A 1 12.85 13.65 -14.80
N ARG A 2 12.43 13.39 -13.55
CA ARG A 2 12.10 12.01 -13.11
C ARG A 2 11.11 11.91 -11.93
N ALA A 3 10.42 12.99 -11.57
CA ALA A 3 9.50 13.01 -10.42
C ALA A 3 8.01 12.81 -10.80
N GLN A 4 7.66 12.94 -12.08
CA GLN A 4 6.26 13.00 -12.51
C GLN A 4 5.56 11.63 -12.54
N THR A 5 6.31 10.54 -12.68
CA THR A 5 5.75 9.18 -12.80
C THR A 5 5.39 8.53 -11.45
N SER A 6 6.09 8.88 -10.37
CA SER A 6 5.84 8.31 -9.04
C SER A 6 4.61 8.90 -8.37
N GLU A 7 4.39 10.20 -8.55
CA GLU A 7 3.25 10.93 -7.97
C GLU A 7 1.93 10.52 -8.63
N ASP A 8 1.94 10.33 -9.95
CA ASP A 8 0.80 9.80 -10.71
C ASP A 8 0.42 8.37 -10.31
N THR A 9 1.43 7.52 -10.06
CA THR A 9 1.21 6.13 -9.64
C THR A 9 0.63 6.07 -8.24
N PHE A 10 1.15 6.90 -7.33
CA PHE A 10 0.63 7.02 -5.96
C PHE A 10 -0.84 7.45 -5.96
N SER A 11 -1.17 8.52 -6.70
CA SER A 11 -2.52 9.09 -6.76
C SER A 11 -3.54 8.06 -7.27
N ARG A 12 -3.20 7.32 -8.34
CA ARG A 12 -4.06 6.27 -8.90
C ARG A 12 -4.28 5.09 -7.93
N LEU A 13 -3.24 4.70 -7.18
CA LEU A 13 -3.36 3.63 -6.20
C LEU A 13 -4.20 4.04 -5.00
N ALA A 14 -3.99 5.26 -4.49
CA ALA A 14 -4.81 5.84 -3.42
C ALA A 14 -6.28 5.90 -3.83
N GLU A 15 -6.62 6.48 -5.00
CA GLU A 15 -8.00 6.50 -5.51
C GLU A 15 -8.65 5.10 -5.56
N LYS A 16 -7.87 4.09 -5.95
CA LYS A 16 -8.38 2.74 -6.12
C LYS A 16 -8.53 1.97 -4.82
N PHE A 17 -7.66 2.20 -3.83
CA PHE A 17 -7.49 1.32 -2.67
C PHE A 17 -7.56 2.00 -1.30
N GLU A 18 -7.35 3.32 -1.18
CA GLU A 18 -7.35 4.05 0.09
C GLU A 18 -8.56 3.68 0.96
N GLY A 19 -8.29 3.34 2.23
CA GLY A 19 -9.28 2.97 3.23
C GLY A 19 -9.94 1.60 3.05
N LYS A 20 -9.57 0.81 2.02
CA LYS A 20 -10.14 -0.52 1.76
C LYS A 20 -9.34 -1.62 2.42
N GLU A 21 -9.99 -2.75 2.67
CA GLU A 21 -9.30 -3.97 3.08
C GLU A 21 -8.63 -4.63 1.87
N VAL A 22 -7.34 -4.89 2.00
CA VAL A 22 -6.49 -5.40 0.92
C VAL A 22 -5.50 -6.43 1.42
N ARG A 23 -4.90 -7.14 0.47
CA ARG A 23 -3.60 -7.79 0.62
C ARG A 23 -2.55 -7.05 -0.20
N VAL A 24 -1.39 -6.81 0.40
CA VAL A 24 -0.21 -6.19 -0.22
C VAL A 24 0.89 -7.24 -0.30
N TYR A 25 1.43 -7.46 -1.49
CA TYR A 25 2.51 -8.41 -1.75
C TYR A 25 3.81 -7.65 -1.96
N LEU A 26 4.81 -7.93 -1.12
CA LEU A 26 6.10 -7.26 -1.13
C LEU A 26 7.17 -8.07 -1.87
N ALA A 27 8.19 -7.36 -2.38
CA ALA A 27 9.29 -7.95 -3.13
C ALA A 27 10.13 -8.96 -2.35
N ASN A 28 10.12 -8.89 -1.02
CA ASN A 28 10.78 -9.85 -0.13
C ASN A 28 9.91 -11.09 0.18
N GLY A 29 8.75 -11.24 -0.46
CA GLY A 29 7.82 -12.34 -0.24
C GLY A 29 6.88 -12.16 0.95
N ALA A 30 6.98 -11.06 1.70
CA ALA A 30 6.05 -10.77 2.78
C ALA A 30 4.67 -10.38 2.23
N ILE A 31 3.62 -10.77 2.96
CA ILE A 31 2.23 -10.47 2.64
C ILE A 31 1.63 -9.74 3.84
N LEU A 32 1.11 -8.53 3.59
CA LEU A 32 0.38 -7.74 4.58
C LEU A 32 -1.10 -7.78 4.26
N SER A 33 -1.95 -7.83 5.27
CA SER A 33 -3.41 -7.82 5.11
C SER A 33 -4.06 -6.89 6.12
N GLY A 34 -4.97 -6.05 5.65
CA GLY A 34 -5.65 -5.09 6.50
C GLY A 34 -6.19 -3.90 5.71
N ARG A 35 -6.58 -2.86 6.44
CA ARG A 35 -7.01 -1.60 5.85
C ARG A 35 -5.78 -0.80 5.41
N ILE A 36 -5.76 -0.38 4.16
CA ILE A 36 -4.63 0.35 3.57
C ILE A 36 -4.80 1.87 3.65
N THR A 37 -3.72 2.56 3.95
CA THR A 37 -3.59 4.02 3.83
C THR A 37 -2.29 4.37 3.12
N PHE A 38 -2.32 5.44 2.33
CA PHE A 38 -1.18 5.89 1.54
C PHE A 38 -0.65 7.23 2.09
N LYS A 39 0.67 7.33 2.28
CA LYS A 39 1.32 8.57 2.77
C LYS A 39 2.71 8.74 2.18
N ASP A 40 2.93 9.79 1.39
CA ASP A 40 4.25 10.22 0.90
C ASP A 40 5.13 9.09 0.32
N GLY A 41 4.55 8.22 -0.52
CA GLY A 41 5.27 7.07 -1.11
C GLY A 41 5.45 5.87 -0.18
N TRP A 42 4.83 5.90 1.00
CA TRP A 42 4.67 4.78 1.92
C TRP A 42 3.22 4.28 1.93
N VAL A 43 3.11 3.01 2.30
CA VAL A 43 1.84 2.32 2.50
C VAL A 43 1.82 1.81 3.92
N GLU A 44 0.79 2.18 4.66
CA GLU A 44 0.47 1.60 5.96
C GLU A 44 -0.70 0.63 5.80
N VAL A 45 -0.57 -0.56 6.38
CA VAL A 45 -1.61 -1.59 6.40
C VAL A 45 -1.91 -1.92 7.85
N THR A 46 -3.12 -1.60 8.28
CA THR A 46 -3.57 -1.85 9.66
C THR A 46 -4.48 -3.06 9.71
N GLU A 47 -4.10 -4.05 10.53
CA GLU A 47 -4.90 -5.24 10.76
C GLU A 47 -6.23 -4.88 11.43
N VAL A 48 -7.34 -5.33 10.85
CA VAL A 48 -8.71 -4.95 11.29
C VAL A 48 -9.04 -5.45 12.70
N ARG A 49 -8.54 -6.63 13.07
CA ARG A 49 -8.85 -7.28 14.35
C ARG A 49 -7.86 -6.96 15.46
N GLY A 50 -6.58 -6.83 15.11
CA GLY A 50 -5.48 -6.63 16.06
C GLY A 50 -5.03 -5.18 16.21
N GLY A 51 -5.42 -4.28 15.29
CA GLY A 51 -4.98 -2.89 15.26
C GLY A 51 -3.48 -2.71 14.98
N LYS A 52 -2.76 -3.79 14.65
CA LYS A 52 -1.33 -3.73 14.34
C LYS A 52 -1.14 -3.13 12.96
N SER A 53 -0.36 -2.05 12.90
CA SER A 53 0.04 -1.43 11.63
C SER A 53 1.39 -1.94 11.15
N SER A 54 1.49 -2.15 9.84
CA SER A 54 2.74 -2.41 9.14
C SER A 54 2.98 -1.33 8.09
N LEU A 55 4.17 -0.75 8.09
CA LEU A 55 4.59 0.26 7.11
C LEU A 55 5.55 -0.35 6.10
N CYS A 56 5.31 -0.08 4.82
CA CYS A 56 6.19 -0.50 3.74
C CYS A 56 6.31 0.60 2.69
N ASN A 57 7.48 0.66 2.04
CA ASN A 57 7.71 1.64 0.98
C ASN A 57 7.07 1.14 -0.32
N LEU A 58 6.38 2.01 -1.05
CA LEU A 58 5.63 1.66 -2.25
C LEU A 58 6.53 1.05 -3.34
N ASN A 59 7.82 1.41 -3.39
CA ASN A 59 8.78 0.84 -4.35
C ASN A 59 9.03 -0.66 -4.15
N HIS A 60 8.71 -1.21 -2.97
CA HIS A 60 8.83 -2.63 -2.67
C HIS A 60 7.51 -3.39 -2.82
N VAL A 61 6.42 -2.71 -3.16
CA VAL A 61 5.12 -3.33 -3.41
C VAL A 61 5.10 -3.87 -4.83
N ILE A 62 4.91 -5.19 -4.95
CA ILE A 62 4.72 -5.85 -6.25
C ILE A 62 3.26 -5.69 -6.70
N SER A 63 2.30 -5.92 -5.80
CA SER A 63 0.88 -5.83 -6.14
C SER A 63 -0.01 -5.61 -4.93
N ILE A 64 -1.21 -5.08 -5.18
CA ILE A 64 -2.26 -4.85 -4.19
C ILE A 64 -3.55 -5.48 -4.73
N SER A 65 -4.21 -6.32 -3.92
CA SER A 65 -5.48 -6.95 -4.24
C SER A 65 -6.53 -6.63 -3.19
N ARG A 66 -7.78 -6.37 -3.60
CA ARG A 66 -8.90 -6.23 -2.65
C ARG A 66 -9.20 -7.59 -2.00
N MET A 67 -9.62 -7.56 -0.75
CA MET A 67 -10.22 -8.72 -0.07
C MET A 67 -11.74 -8.71 -0.18
#